data_AF-A0A976KTT4-F1
#
_entry.id   AF-A0A976KTT4-F1
#
_cell.length_a   1.000
_cell.length_b   1.000
_cell.length_c   1.000
_cell.angle_alpha   90.00
_cell.angle_beta   90.00
_cell.angle_gamma   90.00
#
_symmetry.space_group_name_H-M   'P 1'
#
loop_
_entity.id
_entity.type
_entity.pdbx_description
1 polymer ?
#
loop_
_entity_poly.entity_id
_entity_poly.type
_entity_poly.pdbx_seq_one_letter_code
_entity_poly.pdbx_strand_id
1 'polypeptide(L)'
;MESITDIALDADANMVAISYTSTYAVDTDTAASSLLATFPGVMPPRMVSLTYIDNSTGEDILITAGNDGVIHRLDAESGEIAAFGEFGSGITPSGDFVFVKDAGAYATVNNPDSLTDWLARVDVETGEATLIGDTGLVSVWGLAYWGGQLYGFTSGGEIALIDPDTGETSVETTTTHDFWGAGVTTSAPVLPG
;
A
#
# COMPACT_ATOMS: atom_id res chain seq x y z
N MET A 1 -3.14 22.80 10.07
CA MET A 1 -2.27 22.02 9.17
C MET A 1 -2.77 20.61 9.27
N GLU A 2 -3.28 20.05 8.17
CA GLU A 2 -3.67 18.64 8.14
C GLU A 2 -2.42 17.78 8.03
N SER A 3 -2.43 16.62 8.68
CA SER A 3 -1.34 15.65 8.54
C SER A 3 -1.60 14.81 7.29
N ILE A 4 -0.58 14.73 6.43
CA ILE A 4 -0.54 13.72 5.37
C ILE A 4 -0.37 12.36 6.04
N THR A 5 -1.21 11.40 5.65
CA THR A 5 -1.20 10.05 6.17
C THR A 5 -0.58 9.07 5.20
N ASP A 6 -0.67 9.35 3.90
CA ASP A 6 -0.15 8.46 2.87
C ASP A 6 0.10 9.18 1.53
N ILE A 7 0.93 8.57 0.68
CA ILE A 7 1.27 9.05 -0.67
C ILE A 7 1.33 7.88 -1.66
N ALA A 8 0.95 8.13 -2.91
CA ALA A 8 1.04 7.15 -3.99
C ALA A 8 1.56 7.79 -5.26
N LEU A 9 2.25 6.98 -6.08
CA LEU A 9 2.71 7.38 -7.41
C LEU A 9 2.08 6.50 -8.48
N ASP A 10 1.58 7.12 -9.53
CA ASP A 10 1.12 6.40 -10.73
C ASP A 10 2.31 5.96 -11.62
N ALA A 11 2.01 5.36 -12.77
CA ALA A 11 2.99 4.88 -13.74
C ALA A 11 3.85 6.01 -14.34
N ASP A 12 3.32 7.24 -14.40
CA ASP A 12 3.97 8.44 -14.94
C ASP A 12 4.70 9.25 -13.86
N ALA A 13 4.76 8.72 -12.63
CA ALA A 13 5.33 9.34 -11.44
C ALA A 13 4.63 10.64 -11.00
N ASN A 14 3.35 10.82 -11.35
CA ASN A 14 2.52 11.82 -10.69
C ASN A 14 2.22 11.34 -9.26
N MET A 15 2.45 12.21 -8.29
CA MET A 15 2.26 11.88 -6.89
C MET A 15 1.00 12.52 -6.33
N VAL A 16 0.19 11.69 -5.66
CA VAL A 16 -0.94 12.12 -4.85
C VAL A 16 -0.68 11.80 -3.39
N ALA A 17 -1.23 12.62 -2.51
CA ALA A 17 -1.21 12.43 -1.08
C ALA A 17 -2.63 12.51 -0.51
N ILE A 18 -2.86 11.82 0.60
CA ILE A 18 -4.10 11.93 1.37
C ILE A 18 -3.83 12.44 2.78
N SER A 19 -4.78 13.21 3.29
CA SER A 19 -4.94 13.47 4.73
C SER A 19 -6.17 12.71 5.25
N TYR A 20 -6.59 13.02 6.47
CA TYR A 20 -7.86 12.53 7.01
C TYR A 20 -9.11 13.12 6.33
N THR A 21 -8.97 14.12 5.47
CA THR A 21 -10.09 14.93 4.97
C THR A 21 -9.93 15.37 3.53
N SER A 22 -8.75 15.21 2.93
CA SER A 22 -8.46 15.79 1.62
C SER A 22 -7.47 14.96 0.81
N THR A 23 -7.48 15.17 -0.51
CA THR A 23 -6.46 14.74 -1.47
C THR A 23 -5.62 15.92 -1.92
N TYR A 24 -4.35 15.66 -2.23
CA TYR A 24 -3.40 16.66 -2.70
C TYR A 24 -2.60 16.10 -3.87
N ALA A 25 -2.29 16.95 -4.85
CA ALA A 25 -1.19 16.71 -5.76
C ALA A 25 0.11 17.12 -5.07
N VAL A 26 1.17 16.35 -5.27
CA VAL A 26 2.50 16.62 -4.72
C VAL A 26 3.49 16.78 -5.87
N ASP A 27 4.15 17.92 -5.90
CA ASP A 27 5.29 18.16 -6.79
C ASP A 27 6.49 17.32 -6.32
N THR A 28 6.95 16.40 -7.16
CA THR A 28 7.97 15.39 -6.78
C THR A 28 9.39 15.97 -6.69
N ASP A 29 9.63 17.16 -7.26
CA ASP A 29 10.93 17.85 -7.20
C ASP A 29 11.06 18.71 -5.93
N THR A 30 9.95 19.29 -5.47
CA THR A 30 9.93 20.30 -4.40
C THR A 30 9.19 19.88 -3.14
N ALA A 31 8.46 18.77 -3.19
CA ALA A 31 7.50 18.30 -2.18
C ALA A 31 6.38 19.32 -1.87
N ALA A 32 6.15 20.31 -2.74
CA ALA A 32 5.05 21.25 -2.58
C ALA A 32 3.71 20.54 -2.84
N SER A 33 2.76 20.68 -1.92
CA SER A 33 1.44 20.08 -2.05
C SER A 33 0.38 21.12 -2.40
N SER A 34 -0.51 20.78 -3.34
CA SER A 34 -1.69 21.57 -3.68
C SER A 34 -2.96 20.75 -3.47
N LEU A 35 -3.95 21.33 -2.79
CA LEU A 35 -5.25 20.70 -2.57
C LEU A 35 -5.91 20.36 -3.91
N LEU A 36 -6.35 19.12 -4.07
CA LEU A 36 -7.19 18.67 -5.18
C LEU A 36 -8.66 18.70 -4.74
N ALA A 37 -9.00 17.92 -3.71
CA ALA A 37 -10.36 17.82 -3.19
C ALA A 37 -10.41 17.66 -1.68
N THR A 38 -11.59 17.97 -1.13
CA THR A 38 -11.97 17.59 0.24
C THR A 38 -12.99 16.46 0.12
N PHE A 39 -12.85 15.43 0.96
CA PHE A 39 -13.78 14.30 0.95
C PHE A 39 -15.21 14.78 1.20
N PRO A 40 -16.19 14.37 0.36
CA PRO A 40 -17.56 14.87 0.44
C PRO A 40 -18.35 14.33 1.65
N GLY A 41 -17.76 13.44 2.46
CA GLY A 41 -18.41 12.76 3.57
C GLY A 41 -17.44 12.32 4.67
N VAL A 42 -17.93 11.43 5.54
CA VAL A 42 -17.09 10.81 6.57
C VAL A 42 -16.19 9.81 5.88
N MET A 43 -14.87 9.94 6.10
CA MET A 43 -13.94 8.94 5.60
C MET A 43 -14.32 7.54 6.11
N PRO A 44 -14.04 6.50 5.32
CA PRO A 44 -14.01 5.14 5.82
C PRO A 44 -13.11 5.00 7.07
N PRO A 45 -13.19 3.85 7.76
CA PRO A 45 -12.26 3.53 8.85
C PRO A 45 -10.81 3.77 8.44
N ARG A 46 -9.97 4.12 9.42
CA ARG A 46 -8.62 4.70 9.20
C ARG A 46 -7.94 4.00 8.02
N MET A 47 -7.79 4.75 6.93
CA MET A 47 -7.07 4.32 5.74
C MET A 47 -5.60 4.18 6.11
N VAL A 48 -5.03 3.00 5.83
CA VAL A 48 -3.65 2.63 6.23
C VAL A 48 -2.74 2.39 5.03
N SER A 49 -3.27 2.50 3.81
CA SER A 49 -2.51 2.37 2.58
C SER A 49 -3.07 3.27 1.48
N LEU A 50 -2.22 3.62 0.52
CA LEU A 50 -2.59 4.30 -0.71
C LEU A 50 -1.69 3.81 -1.85
N THR A 51 -2.28 3.31 -2.93
CA THR A 51 -1.52 2.91 -4.13
C THR A 51 -2.36 3.05 -5.37
N TYR A 52 -1.69 3.25 -6.51
CA TYR A 52 -2.31 3.00 -7.81
C TYR A 52 -2.24 1.52 -8.14
N ILE A 53 -3.26 1.01 -8.84
CA ILE A 53 -3.26 -0.31 -9.47
C ILE A 53 -3.65 -0.16 -10.94
N ASP A 54 -3.05 -0.97 -11.81
CA ASP A 54 -3.45 -1.08 -13.22
C ASP A 54 -4.65 -2.03 -13.29
N ASN A 55 -5.82 -1.51 -13.66
CA ASN A 55 -7.00 -2.34 -13.86
C ASN A 55 -6.93 -3.10 -15.20
N SER A 56 -7.84 -4.05 -15.43
CA SER A 56 -7.91 -4.79 -16.71
C SER A 56 -8.05 -3.93 -17.99
N THR A 57 -8.24 -2.61 -17.88
CA THR A 57 -8.32 -1.67 -19.01
C THR A 57 -7.03 -0.89 -19.28
N GLY A 58 -5.98 -1.01 -18.46
CA GLY A 58 -4.74 -0.27 -18.63
C GLY A 58 -4.70 1.10 -17.94
N GLU A 59 -5.73 1.42 -17.14
CA GLU A 59 -5.85 2.70 -16.42
C GLU A 59 -5.45 2.50 -14.96
N ASP A 60 -4.55 3.38 -14.49
CA ASP A 60 -4.17 3.45 -13.09
C ASP A 60 -5.35 4.00 -12.27
N ILE A 61 -5.89 3.16 -11.38
CA ILE A 61 -6.91 3.57 -10.41
C ILE A 61 -6.28 3.68 -9.03
N LEU A 62 -6.59 4.76 -8.31
CA LEU A 62 -6.13 4.97 -6.95
C LEU A 62 -7.02 4.21 -5.98
N ILE A 63 -6.41 3.38 -5.15
CA ILE A 63 -7.10 2.62 -4.12
C ILE A 63 -6.42 2.76 -2.75
N THR A 64 -7.19 2.45 -1.72
CA THR A 64 -6.81 2.59 -0.32
C THR A 64 -7.52 1.53 0.51
N ALA A 65 -6.84 0.98 1.52
CA ALA A 65 -7.42 -0.02 2.41
C ALA A 65 -7.70 0.57 3.80
N GLY A 66 -8.89 0.30 4.32
CA GLY A 66 -9.27 0.59 5.70
C GLY A 66 -8.79 -0.50 6.65
N ASN A 67 -8.59 -0.15 7.92
CA ASN A 67 -8.22 -1.10 8.97
C ASN A 67 -9.31 -2.17 9.28
N ASP A 68 -10.49 -2.04 8.67
CA ASP A 68 -11.58 -3.01 8.69
C ASP A 68 -11.47 -4.08 7.59
N GLY A 69 -10.46 -3.98 6.71
CA GLY A 69 -10.23 -4.91 5.61
C GLY A 69 -10.96 -4.54 4.32
N VAL A 70 -11.69 -3.43 4.29
CA VAL A 70 -12.37 -2.95 3.08
C VAL A 70 -11.40 -2.13 2.23
N ILE A 71 -11.42 -2.37 0.93
CA ILE A 71 -10.67 -1.60 -0.07
C ILE A 71 -11.63 -0.63 -0.74
N HIS A 72 -11.20 0.61 -0.87
CA HIS A 72 -11.94 1.67 -1.53
C HIS A 72 -11.19 2.17 -2.75
N ARG A 73 -11.96 2.50 -3.81
CA ARG A 73 -11.49 3.37 -4.89
C ARG A 73 -11.60 4.80 -4.43
N LEU A 74 -10.54 5.57 -4.62
CA LEU A 74 -10.49 6.99 -4.33
C LEU A 74 -10.31 7.77 -5.64
N ASP A 75 -11.21 8.69 -5.93
CA ASP A 75 -11.02 9.66 -7.00
C ASP A 75 -10.26 10.87 -6.45
N ALA A 76 -9.02 11.08 -6.89
CA ALA A 76 -8.16 12.12 -6.33
C ALA A 76 -8.65 13.55 -6.61
N GLU A 77 -9.33 13.78 -7.74
CA GLU A 77 -9.76 15.09 -8.22
C GLU A 77 -11.08 15.54 -7.57
N SER A 78 -11.99 14.60 -7.30
CA SER A 78 -13.27 14.88 -6.66
C SER A 78 -13.29 14.55 -5.17
N GLY A 79 -12.37 13.71 -4.69
CA GLY A 79 -12.37 13.16 -3.34
C GLY A 79 -13.46 12.10 -3.12
N GLU A 80 -14.13 11.64 -4.16
CA GLU A 80 -15.16 10.60 -4.04
C GLU A 80 -14.52 9.26 -3.65
N ILE A 81 -15.14 8.60 -2.66
CA ILE A 81 -14.71 7.30 -2.15
C ILE A 81 -15.83 6.30 -2.38
N ALA A 82 -15.52 5.19 -3.03
CA ALA A 82 -16.44 4.09 -3.29
C ALA A 82 -15.83 2.76 -2.85
N ALA A 83 -16.65 1.83 -2.36
CA ALA A 83 -16.18 0.48 -2.11
C ALA A 83 -15.69 -0.16 -3.42
N PHE A 84 -14.53 -0.82 -3.34
CA PHE A 84 -13.88 -1.50 -4.46
C PHE A 84 -13.88 -3.01 -4.24
N GLY A 85 -13.49 -3.44 -3.03
CA GLY A 85 -13.32 -4.84 -2.68
C GLY A 85 -13.09 -5.02 -1.18
N GLU A 86 -12.78 -6.23 -0.76
CA GLU A 86 -12.41 -6.52 0.62
C GLU A 86 -11.40 -7.68 0.69
N PHE A 87 -10.49 -7.62 1.65
CA PHE A 87 -9.46 -8.65 1.86
C PHE A 87 -10.09 -10.03 2.16
N GLY A 88 -11.25 -10.03 2.84
CA GLY A 88 -12.00 -11.25 3.17
C GLY A 88 -11.40 -12.05 4.33
N SER A 89 -12.14 -13.08 4.77
CA SER A 89 -11.69 -14.06 5.78
C SER A 89 -11.18 -13.49 7.12
N GLY A 90 -11.60 -12.28 7.49
CA GLY A 90 -11.12 -11.60 8.70
C GLY A 90 -9.67 -11.10 8.61
N ILE A 91 -9.07 -11.14 7.41
CA ILE A 91 -7.78 -10.54 7.11
C ILE A 91 -7.97 -9.03 7.01
N THR A 92 -7.06 -8.28 7.62
CA THR A 92 -7.01 -6.81 7.51
C THR A 92 -5.62 -6.38 7.10
N PRO A 93 -5.46 -5.23 6.41
CA PRO A 93 -4.13 -4.69 6.12
C PRO A 93 -3.38 -4.43 7.43
N SER A 94 -2.10 -4.78 7.48
CA SER A 94 -1.20 -4.35 8.55
C SER A 94 -0.67 -2.94 8.27
N GLY A 95 -0.23 -2.72 7.03
CA GLY A 95 0.09 -1.40 6.49
C GLY A 95 -0.04 -1.40 4.98
N ASP A 96 1.05 -1.09 4.30
CA ASP A 96 1.03 -0.83 2.87
C ASP A 96 0.55 -2.00 2.00
N PHE A 97 -0.05 -1.57 0.91
CA PHE A 97 -0.46 -2.38 -0.21
C PHE A 97 0.27 -1.84 -1.45
N VAL A 98 0.96 -2.71 -2.18
CA VAL A 98 1.72 -2.34 -3.38
C VAL A 98 1.23 -3.09 -4.59
N PHE A 99 1.21 -2.41 -5.72
CA PHE A 99 1.01 -3.01 -7.03
C PHE A 99 2.18 -2.70 -7.94
N VAL A 100 2.68 -3.73 -8.60
CA VAL A 100 3.69 -3.57 -9.65
C VAL A 100 3.23 -4.31 -10.89
N LYS A 101 3.29 -3.63 -12.03
CA LYS A 101 2.95 -4.21 -13.32
C LYS A 101 3.72 -5.52 -13.54
N ASP A 102 3.04 -6.53 -14.05
CA ASP A 102 3.52 -7.89 -14.29
C ASP A 102 3.86 -8.73 -13.03
N ALA A 103 4.18 -8.12 -11.88
CA ALA A 103 4.36 -8.83 -10.60
C ALA A 103 3.01 -9.06 -9.88
N GLY A 104 2.07 -8.13 -10.05
CA GLY A 104 0.77 -8.14 -9.38
C GLY A 104 0.79 -7.34 -8.07
N ALA A 105 -0.16 -7.66 -7.20
CA ALA A 105 -0.44 -6.87 -6.02
C ALA A 105 -0.15 -7.65 -4.73
N TYR A 106 0.53 -7.00 -3.79
CA TYR A 106 1.01 -7.57 -2.54
C TYR A 106 0.68 -6.66 -1.37
N ALA A 107 0.32 -7.24 -0.23
CA ALA A 107 0.08 -6.51 1.00
C ALA A 107 0.73 -7.21 2.19
N THR A 108 1.15 -6.42 3.18
CA THR A 108 1.35 -6.96 4.53
C THR A 108 0.03 -6.94 5.27
N VAL A 109 -0.32 -8.06 5.90
CA VAL A 109 -1.64 -8.27 6.49
C VAL A 109 -1.56 -8.81 7.91
N ASN A 110 -2.57 -8.46 8.70
CA ASN A 110 -2.88 -9.14 9.93
C ASN A 110 -3.65 -10.42 9.60
N ASN A 111 -3.05 -11.58 9.90
CA ASN A 111 -3.75 -12.85 9.90
C ASN A 111 -4.33 -13.08 11.31
N PRO A 112 -5.65 -13.30 11.47
CA PRO A 112 -6.28 -13.48 12.78
C PRO A 112 -5.73 -14.67 13.59
N ASP A 113 -5.08 -15.63 12.94
CA ASP A 113 -4.45 -16.79 13.60
C ASP A 113 -2.95 -16.61 13.87
N SER A 114 -2.42 -15.40 13.68
CA SER A 114 -0.99 -15.07 13.81
C SER A 114 -0.73 -13.90 14.76
N LEU A 115 0.49 -13.84 15.31
CA LEU A 115 1.00 -12.68 16.06
C LEU A 115 1.95 -11.81 15.24
N THR A 116 2.43 -12.34 14.13
CA THR A 116 3.29 -11.69 13.13
C THR A 116 2.48 -11.35 11.89
N ASP A 117 2.98 -10.38 11.13
CA ASP A 117 2.42 -9.95 9.86
C ASP A 117 2.69 -11.01 8.79
N TRP A 118 1.74 -11.17 7.88
CA TRP A 118 1.85 -12.09 6.76
C TRP A 118 1.98 -11.33 5.45
N LEU A 119 2.67 -11.92 4.49
CA LEU A 119 2.58 -11.50 3.10
C LEU A 119 1.33 -12.13 2.48
N ALA A 120 0.56 -11.34 1.75
CA ALA A 120 -0.58 -11.80 0.96
C ALA A 120 -0.52 -11.26 -0.46
N ARG A 121 -1.06 -12.05 -1.40
CA ARG A 121 -1.39 -11.59 -2.74
C ARG A 121 -2.81 -11.03 -2.74
N VAL A 122 -3.03 -9.91 -3.39
CA VAL A 122 -4.35 -9.28 -3.48
C VAL A 122 -4.84 -9.35 -4.92
N ASP A 123 -6.05 -9.85 -5.13
CA ASP A 123 -6.71 -9.80 -6.44
C ASP A 123 -7.08 -8.35 -6.77
N VAL A 124 -6.61 -7.84 -7.91
CA VAL A 124 -6.80 -6.42 -8.28
C VAL A 124 -8.19 -6.11 -8.82
N GLU A 125 -9.04 -7.10 -9.07
CA GLU A 125 -10.40 -6.90 -9.55
C GLU A 125 -11.41 -7.02 -8.40
N THR A 126 -11.12 -7.85 -7.39
CA THR A 126 -12.03 -8.12 -6.26
C THR A 126 -11.55 -7.61 -4.91
N GLY A 127 -10.25 -7.36 -4.75
CA GLY A 127 -9.62 -7.03 -3.48
C GLY A 127 -9.37 -8.22 -2.55
N GLU A 128 -9.72 -9.45 -2.95
CA GLU A 128 -9.60 -10.63 -2.10
C GLU A 128 -8.12 -10.96 -1.84
N ALA A 129 -7.76 -11.17 -0.57
CA ALA A 129 -6.41 -11.48 -0.16
C ALA A 129 -6.19 -12.99 0.00
N THR A 130 -5.15 -13.50 -0.66
CA THR A 130 -4.66 -14.87 -0.50
C THR A 130 -3.33 -14.84 0.25
N LEU A 131 -3.29 -15.46 1.43
CA LEU A 131 -2.07 -15.57 2.23
C LEU A 131 -0.97 -16.31 1.47
N ILE A 132 0.23 -15.76 1.45
CA ILE A 132 1.45 -16.37 0.90
C ILE A 132 2.23 -17.04 2.02
N GLY A 133 2.58 -16.29 3.07
CA GLY A 133 3.34 -16.82 4.19
C GLY A 133 3.60 -15.81 5.30
N ASP A 134 4.07 -16.33 6.44
CA ASP A 134 4.42 -15.56 7.62
C ASP A 134 5.75 -14.84 7.41
N THR A 135 5.77 -13.52 7.61
CA THR A 135 7.00 -12.72 7.47
C THR A 135 7.96 -12.94 8.65
N GLY A 136 7.47 -13.45 9.78
CA GLY A 136 8.21 -13.52 11.05
C GLY A 136 8.45 -12.17 11.71
N LEU A 137 7.94 -11.08 11.13
CA LEU A 137 8.05 -9.71 11.64
C LEU A 137 6.68 -9.23 12.15
N VAL A 138 6.70 -8.19 12.97
CA VAL A 138 5.49 -7.53 13.47
C VAL A 138 5.46 -6.08 12.97
N SER A 139 4.28 -5.56 12.70
CA SER A 139 4.10 -4.15 12.33
C SER A 139 4.95 -3.74 11.11
N VAL A 140 4.93 -4.58 10.08
CA VAL A 140 5.51 -4.31 8.76
C VAL A 140 4.59 -3.34 8.03
N TRP A 141 4.62 -2.08 8.45
CA TRP A 141 3.72 -1.06 7.92
C TRP A 141 4.16 -0.51 6.58
N GLY A 142 5.46 -0.57 6.28
CA GLY A 142 5.99 -0.22 4.97
C GLY A 142 6.19 -1.44 4.07
N LEU A 143 5.73 -1.38 2.83
CA LEU A 143 6.00 -2.39 1.81
C LEU A 143 6.41 -1.69 0.51
N ALA A 144 7.49 -2.13 -0.11
CA ALA A 144 7.93 -1.65 -1.42
C ALA A 144 8.38 -2.81 -2.30
N TYR A 145 8.47 -2.58 -3.61
CA TYR A 145 8.96 -3.57 -4.55
C TYR A 145 10.06 -2.99 -5.42
N TRP A 146 11.13 -3.76 -5.62
CA TRP A 146 12.19 -3.41 -6.56
C TRP A 146 12.93 -4.65 -7.03
N GLY A 147 13.10 -4.80 -8.35
CA GLY A 147 14.00 -5.78 -8.94
C GLY A 147 13.63 -7.24 -8.68
N GLY A 148 12.34 -7.56 -8.56
CA GLY A 148 11.89 -8.93 -8.25
C GLY A 148 11.67 -9.19 -6.76
N GLN A 149 12.02 -8.25 -5.89
CA GLN A 149 12.00 -8.45 -4.43
C GLN A 149 11.05 -7.47 -3.75
N LEU A 150 10.42 -7.92 -2.67
CA LEU A 150 9.69 -7.06 -1.76
C LEU A 150 10.60 -6.59 -0.62
N TYR A 151 10.44 -5.34 -0.22
CA TYR A 151 11.13 -4.72 0.90
C TYR A 151 10.11 -4.39 1.97
N GLY A 152 10.26 -4.99 3.15
CA GLY A 152 9.46 -4.71 4.33
C GLY A 152 10.15 -3.71 5.25
N PHE A 153 9.37 -2.78 5.79
CA PHE A 153 9.82 -1.79 6.76
C PHE A 153 8.91 -1.82 7.99
N THR A 154 9.51 -1.96 9.16
CA THR A 154 8.75 -2.11 10.41
C THR A 154 8.76 -0.82 11.24
N SER A 155 7.81 -0.73 12.17
CA SER A 155 7.86 0.29 13.22
C SER A 155 9.02 0.11 14.21
N GLY A 156 9.66 -1.08 14.24
CA GLY A 156 10.88 -1.35 15.00
C GLY A 156 12.17 -0.91 14.30
N GLY A 157 12.08 -0.46 13.06
CA GLY A 157 13.20 0.04 12.27
C GLY A 157 13.95 -1.02 11.47
N GLU A 158 13.45 -2.26 11.43
CA GLU A 158 13.94 -3.29 10.51
C GLU A 158 13.66 -2.92 9.05
N ILE A 159 14.66 -3.14 8.20
CA ILE A 159 14.56 -3.12 6.74
C ILE A 159 14.91 -4.52 6.27
N ALA A 160 13.97 -5.18 5.60
CA ALA A 160 14.08 -6.59 5.28
C ALA A 160 13.67 -6.90 3.85
N LEU A 161 14.28 -7.94 3.26
CA LEU A 161 13.82 -8.53 2.01
C LEU A 161 12.78 -9.59 2.34
N ILE A 162 11.65 -9.56 1.65
CA ILE A 162 10.57 -10.54 1.78
C ILE A 162 10.47 -11.27 0.44
N ASP A 163 10.55 -12.59 0.47
CA ASP A 163 10.37 -13.44 -0.70
C ASP A 163 8.90 -13.43 -1.15
N PRO A 164 8.60 -13.02 -2.40
CA PRO A 164 7.22 -12.84 -2.85
C PRO A 164 6.44 -14.15 -3.06
N ASP A 165 7.10 -15.30 -3.07
CA ASP A 165 6.48 -16.61 -3.30
C ASP A 165 6.25 -17.38 -1.99
N THR A 166 7.01 -17.07 -0.94
CA THR A 166 6.99 -17.80 0.34
C THR A 166 6.68 -16.92 1.55
N GLY A 167 6.85 -15.60 1.44
CA GLY A 167 6.77 -14.68 2.58
C GLY A 167 7.97 -14.73 3.52
N GLU A 168 8.98 -15.59 3.27
CA GLU A 168 10.16 -15.69 4.12
C GLU A 168 10.97 -14.38 4.08
N THR A 169 11.44 -13.96 5.25
CA THR A 169 12.09 -12.66 5.42
C THR A 169 13.56 -12.78 5.81
N SER A 170 14.42 -11.96 5.19
CA SER A 170 15.80 -11.70 5.59
C SER A 170 15.94 -10.25 6.04
N VAL A 171 16.24 -10.02 7.33
CA VAL A 171 16.51 -8.67 7.83
C VAL A 171 17.91 -8.26 7.40
N GLU A 172 18.00 -7.24 6.55
CA GLU A 172 19.26 -6.74 6.00
C GLU A 172 19.92 -5.73 6.95
N THR A 173 19.11 -4.92 7.62
CA THR A 173 19.58 -3.96 8.63
C THR A 173 18.46 -3.54 9.58
N THR A 174 18.85 -3.01 10.74
CA THR A 174 17.95 -2.35 11.69
C THR A 174 18.45 -0.94 11.94
N THR A 175 17.56 0.04 11.87
CA THR A 175 17.86 1.46 12.10
C THR A 175 17.28 1.94 13.43
N THR A 176 17.50 3.21 13.76
CA THR A 176 16.85 3.86 14.91
C THR A 176 15.58 4.63 14.51
N HIS A 177 15.10 4.44 13.28
CA HIS A 177 13.94 5.12 12.74
C HIS A 177 12.77 4.16 12.65
N ASP A 178 11.60 4.62 13.06
CA ASP A 178 10.36 3.90 12.89
C ASP A 178 9.83 4.16 11.47
N PHE A 179 9.38 3.11 10.79
CA PHE A 179 8.73 3.24 9.48
C PHE A 179 7.22 3.07 9.62
N TRP A 180 6.47 3.93 8.93
CA TRP A 180 5.00 4.00 8.97
C TRP A 180 4.35 3.74 7.60
N GLY A 181 5.17 3.43 6.60
CA GLY A 181 4.78 3.28 5.21
C GLY A 181 6.00 3.40 4.29
N ALA A 182 5.81 3.07 3.03
CA ALA A 182 6.75 3.09 1.93
C ALA A 182 5.96 3.29 0.62
N GLY A 183 6.43 4.18 -0.24
CA GLY A 183 5.82 4.41 -1.55
C GLY A 183 6.55 3.65 -2.65
N VAL A 184 5.81 3.09 -3.61
CA VAL A 184 6.35 2.52 -4.86
C VAL A 184 5.53 2.99 -6.06
N THR A 185 6.17 3.17 -7.22
CA THR A 185 5.47 3.40 -8.48
C THR A 185 4.99 2.07 -9.07
N THR A 186 3.88 2.10 -9.80
CA THR A 186 3.33 0.93 -10.52
C THR A 186 4.27 0.39 -11.60
N SER A 187 5.27 1.17 -12.04
CA SER A 187 6.23 0.84 -13.09
C SER A 187 7.61 0.38 -12.59
N ALA A 188 7.70 -0.07 -11.33
CA ALA A 188 8.98 -0.51 -10.76
C ALA A 188 9.65 -1.62 -11.61
N PRO A 189 10.98 -1.58 -11.82
CA PRO A 189 11.68 -2.58 -12.62
C PRO A 189 11.52 -4.00 -12.07
N VAL A 190 11.21 -4.92 -12.97
CA VAL A 190 11.36 -6.36 -12.76
C VAL A 190 12.66 -6.79 -13.42
N LEU A 191 13.56 -7.45 -12.70
CA LEU A 191 14.77 -7.99 -13.32
C LEU A 191 14.37 -9.18 -14.22
N PRO A 192 14.87 -9.27 -15.47
CA PRO A 192 14.65 -10.45 -16.29
C PRO A 192 15.28 -11.66 -15.61
N GLY A 193 14.48 -12.73 -15.45
CA GLY A 193 14.91 -14.01 -14.88
C GLY A 193 15.87 -14.81 -15.77
#